data_AF-A0A2N9N6C3-F1
#
_entry.id   AF-A0A2N9N6C3-F1
#
_cell.length_a   1.000
_cell.length_b   1.000
_cell.length_c   1.000
_cell.angle_alpha   90.00
_cell.angle_beta   90.00
_cell.angle_gamma   90.00
#
_symmetry.space_group_name_H-M   'P 1'
#
loop_
_entity.id
_entity.type
_entity.pdbx_description
1 polymer ?
#
loop_
_entity_poly.entity_id
_entity_poly.type
_entity_poly.pdbx_seq_one_letter_code
_entity_poly.pdbx_strand_id
1 'polypeptide(L)'
;MDVAAKYPAKASDDDRMRMLQTLLEDRFKLAVHRETRQLPGYALVVSSKGCKLKPAGECEQGANHNGGRVETLSAKCSSMDLLAQLVSRYLGAMVEDKTGIDGVYTFDLRWSDQGPKPGDVEAVPTLFDALPETLGLRLQPQKVAAEVVVDHMERVPTEN
;
A
#
# COMPACT_ATOMS: atom_id res chain seq x y z
N MET A 1 -12.79 -12.46 34.88
CA MET A 1 -11.41 -12.05 34.54
C MET A 1 -10.47 -12.92 35.35
N ASP A 2 -9.68 -13.78 34.70
CA ASP A 2 -8.32 -14.14 35.11
C ASP A 2 -7.74 -15.13 34.09
N VAL A 3 -6.71 -14.71 33.34
CA VAL A 3 -5.81 -15.61 32.63
C VAL A 3 -4.41 -15.12 32.92
N ALA A 4 -3.90 -15.50 34.09
CA ALA A 4 -2.49 -15.42 34.39
C ALA A 4 -1.76 -16.54 33.62
N ALA A 5 -1.24 -16.22 32.44
CA ALA A 5 -0.35 -17.11 31.69
C ALA A 5 1.00 -17.23 32.43
N LYS A 6 1.20 -18.32 33.17
CA LYS A 6 2.52 -18.72 33.68
C LYS A 6 3.37 -19.25 32.52
N TYR A 7 4.35 -18.46 32.09
CA TYR A 7 5.35 -18.87 31.10
C TYR A 7 6.51 -19.61 31.79
N PRO A 8 6.88 -20.83 31.37
CA PRO A 8 8.20 -21.38 31.69
C PRO A 8 9.25 -20.69 30.81
N ALA A 9 10.27 -20.08 31.44
CA ALA A 9 11.24 -19.16 30.84
C ALA A 9 12.26 -19.77 29.85
N LYS A 10 11.92 -20.87 29.14
CA LYS A 10 12.87 -21.61 28.28
C LYS A 10 12.31 -22.08 26.91
N ALA A 11 11.21 -21.52 26.42
CA ALA A 11 10.71 -21.81 25.07
C ALA A 11 11.25 -20.79 24.05
N SER A 12 11.81 -21.29 22.94
CA SER A 12 12.23 -20.51 21.78
C SER A 12 11.05 -19.77 21.15
N ASP A 13 11.29 -18.63 20.49
CA ASP A 13 10.24 -17.74 19.95
C ASP A 13 9.30 -18.45 18.96
N ASP A 14 9.84 -19.39 18.17
CA ASP A 14 9.10 -20.19 17.17
C ASP A 14 8.07 -21.14 17.80
N ASP A 15 8.44 -21.81 18.90
CA ASP A 15 7.53 -22.66 19.67
C ASP A 15 6.43 -21.84 20.35
N ARG A 16 6.76 -20.62 20.78
CA ARG A 16 5.80 -19.68 21.36
C ARG A 16 4.76 -19.24 20.32
N MET A 17 5.18 -18.98 19.09
CA MET A 17 4.28 -18.60 17.99
C MET A 17 3.29 -19.73 17.67
N ARG A 18 3.78 -20.98 17.61
CA ARG A 18 2.91 -22.15 17.36
C ARG A 18 1.92 -22.42 18.49
N MET A 19 2.35 -22.34 19.75
CA MET A 19 1.45 -22.51 20.89
C MET A 19 0.41 -21.38 20.98
N LEU A 20 0.77 -20.14 20.64
CA LEU A 20 -0.18 -19.03 20.53
C LEU A 20 -1.20 -19.28 19.41
N GLN A 21 -0.74 -19.79 18.26
CA GLN A 21 -1.61 -20.10 17.12
C GLN A 21 -2.63 -21.18 17.50
N THR A 22 -2.19 -22.27 18.13
CA THR A 22 -3.08 -23.32 18.63
C THR A 22 -4.05 -22.82 19.70
N LEU A 23 -3.62 -21.93 20.62
CA LEU A 23 -4.51 -21.35 21.63
C LEU A 23 -5.52 -20.34 21.05
N LEU A 24 -5.15 -19.61 20.00
CA LEU A 24 -6.06 -18.72 19.27
C LEU A 24 -7.08 -19.51 18.44
N GLU A 25 -6.67 -20.60 17.80
CA GLU A 25 -7.58 -21.51 17.11
C GLU A 25 -8.56 -22.21 18.07
N ASP A 26 -8.08 -22.72 19.21
CA ASP A 26 -8.88 -23.50 20.15
C ASP A 26 -9.82 -22.63 21.01
N ARG A 27 -9.39 -21.42 21.42
CA ARG A 27 -10.17 -20.55 22.32
C ARG A 27 -10.93 -19.41 21.65
N PHE A 28 -10.48 -18.94 20.48
CA PHE A 28 -11.13 -17.85 19.75
C PHE A 28 -11.79 -18.29 18.44
N LYS A 29 -11.65 -19.58 18.03
CA LYS A 29 -12.17 -20.10 16.76
C LYS A 29 -11.85 -19.17 15.58
N LEU A 30 -10.67 -18.56 15.59
CA LEU A 30 -10.28 -17.57 14.60
C LEU A 30 -9.95 -18.28 13.28
N ALA A 31 -10.97 -18.54 12.47
CA ALA A 31 -10.82 -19.12 11.14
C ALA A 31 -10.39 -18.04 10.16
N VAL A 32 -9.10 -18.04 9.80
CA VAL A 32 -8.57 -17.13 8.78
C VAL A 32 -9.01 -17.62 7.40
N HIS A 33 -10.05 -17.01 6.85
CA HIS A 33 -10.51 -17.29 5.48
C HIS A 33 -9.84 -16.34 4.49
N ARG A 34 -9.04 -16.93 3.58
CA ARG A 34 -8.50 -16.26 2.41
C ARG A 34 -9.52 -16.41 1.28
N GLU A 35 -10.09 -15.30 0.83
CA GLU A 35 -10.94 -15.27 -0.36
C GLU A 35 -10.37 -14.29 -1.38
N THR A 36 -10.27 -14.73 -2.64
CA THR A 36 -9.96 -13.84 -3.76
C THR A 36 -11.23 -13.16 -4.22
N ARG A 37 -11.33 -11.83 -4.06
CA ARG A 37 -12.48 -11.04 -4.52
C ARG A 37 -12.03 -9.97 -5.52
N GLN A 38 -12.84 -9.73 -6.54
CA GLN A 38 -12.62 -8.64 -7.49
C GLN A 38 -13.04 -7.34 -6.84
N LEU A 39 -12.07 -6.52 -6.44
CA LEU A 39 -12.30 -5.22 -5.84
C LEU A 39 -12.04 -4.10 -6.86
N PRO A 40 -12.74 -2.95 -6.74
CA PRO A 40 -12.37 -1.77 -7.49
C PRO A 40 -10.95 -1.34 -7.08
N GLY A 41 -10.07 -1.21 -8.06
CA GLY A 41 -8.69 -0.76 -7.87
C GLY A 41 -8.19 -0.02 -9.11
N TYR A 42 -6.89 0.09 -9.22
CA TYR A 42 -6.23 0.79 -10.31
C TYR A 42 -5.10 -0.06 -10.87
N ALA A 43 -4.85 0.06 -12.17
CA ALA A 43 -3.64 -0.42 -12.81
C ALA A 43 -2.73 0.78 -13.11
N LEU A 44 -1.46 0.71 -12.69
CA LEU A 44 -0.44 1.67 -13.05
C LEU A 44 0.10 1.29 -14.43
N VAL A 45 -0.11 2.15 -15.43
CA VAL A 45 0.29 1.91 -16.82
C VAL A 45 1.15 3.05 -17.34
N VAL A 46 1.94 2.81 -18.39
CA VAL A 46 2.67 3.87 -19.06
C VAL A 46 1.68 4.79 -19.79
N SER A 47 1.82 6.09 -19.57
CA SER A 47 1.01 7.11 -20.25
C SER A 47 1.40 7.22 -21.72
N SER A 48 0.45 7.64 -22.57
CA SER A 48 0.68 7.91 -23.99
C SER A 48 1.74 9.00 -24.25
N LYS A 49 2.09 9.79 -23.22
CA LYS A 49 3.17 10.79 -23.25
C LYS A 49 4.58 10.18 -23.16
N GLY A 50 4.71 8.86 -22.96
CA GLY A 50 5.98 8.16 -22.82
C GLY A 50 6.55 8.21 -21.39
N CYS A 51 7.38 7.22 -21.06
CA CYS A 51 8.03 7.11 -19.75
C CYS A 51 9.08 8.21 -19.56
N LYS A 52 8.96 8.99 -18.47
CA LYS A 52 9.90 10.07 -18.10
C LYS A 52 10.77 9.71 -16.89
N LEU A 53 10.78 8.44 -16.49
CA LEU A 53 11.55 7.98 -15.35
C LEU A 53 13.05 8.10 -15.61
N LYS A 54 13.78 8.55 -14.60
CA LYS A 54 15.24 8.61 -14.64
C LYS A 54 15.81 7.32 -14.05
N PRO A 55 16.66 6.57 -14.78
CA PRO A 55 17.31 5.40 -14.20
C PRO A 55 18.13 5.83 -12.97
N ALA A 56 17.97 5.11 -11.86
CA ALA A 56 18.78 5.38 -10.69
C ALA A 56 20.22 4.91 -10.94
N GLY A 57 21.18 5.76 -10.61
CA GLY A 57 22.61 5.46 -10.68
C GLY A 57 23.10 4.82 -9.37
N GLU A 58 24.08 5.46 -8.72
CA GLU A 58 24.52 5.07 -7.39
C GLU A 58 23.39 5.25 -6.35
N CYS A 59 23.17 4.19 -5.59
CA CYS A 59 21.88 3.92 -4.98
C CYS A 59 21.96 3.98 -3.46
N GLU A 60 21.53 5.11 -2.89
CA GLU A 60 21.12 5.14 -1.48
C GLU A 60 19.61 4.85 -1.43
N GLN A 61 19.25 3.67 -0.94
CA GLN A 61 17.85 3.26 -0.81
C GLN A 61 17.12 4.21 0.15
N GLY A 62 16.02 4.78 -0.33
CA GLY A 62 15.19 5.67 0.47
C GLY A 62 14.05 6.25 -0.34
N ALA A 63 12.85 6.14 0.20
CA ALA A 63 11.68 6.89 -0.22
C ALA A 63 11.26 7.78 0.95
N ASN A 64 11.29 9.08 0.73
CA ASN A 64 10.76 10.05 1.68
C ASN A 64 9.37 10.47 1.20
N HIS A 65 8.37 10.16 2.02
CA HIS A 65 7.03 10.67 1.83
C HIS A 65 6.75 11.71 2.91
N ASN A 66 6.60 12.97 2.49
CA ASN A 66 6.28 14.07 3.38
C ASN A 66 4.82 14.45 3.19
N GLY A 67 4.04 14.31 4.26
CA GLY A 67 2.61 14.58 4.26
C GLY A 67 2.27 16.04 4.58
N GLY A 68 1.12 16.52 4.11
CA GLY A 68 0.60 17.84 4.45
C GLY A 68 -0.51 18.34 3.53
N ARG A 69 -0.57 19.66 3.28
CA ARG A 69 -1.47 20.21 2.25
C ARG A 69 -1.06 19.80 0.84
N VAL A 70 0.23 19.53 0.66
CA VAL A 70 0.86 19.08 -0.58
C VAL A 70 1.70 17.87 -0.22
N GLU A 71 1.33 16.73 -0.76
CA GLU A 71 2.06 15.48 -0.62
C GLU A 71 3.31 15.54 -1.51
N THR A 72 4.46 15.20 -0.95
CA THR A 72 5.71 15.12 -1.71
C THR A 72 6.35 13.76 -1.46
N LEU A 73 6.58 13.01 -2.55
CA LEU A 73 7.25 11.73 -2.56
C LEU A 73 8.55 11.85 -3.36
N SER A 74 9.67 11.72 -2.68
CA SER A 74 10.99 11.66 -3.32
C SER A 74 11.58 10.27 -3.10
N ALA A 75 11.95 9.61 -4.20
CA ALA A 75 12.50 8.28 -4.23
C ALA A 75 13.79 8.30 -5.06
N LYS A 76 14.91 7.88 -4.47
CA LYS A 76 16.21 7.86 -5.18
C LYS A 76 16.55 6.52 -5.81
N CYS A 77 15.85 5.45 -5.42
CA CYS A 77 16.09 4.09 -5.87
C CYS A 77 14.86 3.21 -5.63
N SER A 78 13.79 3.48 -6.37
CA SER A 78 12.52 2.78 -6.18
C SER A 78 12.10 2.04 -7.44
N SER A 79 11.61 0.82 -7.26
CA SER A 79 10.95 0.05 -8.32
C SER A 79 9.53 0.57 -8.54
N MET A 80 8.96 0.22 -9.69
CA MET A 80 7.54 0.50 -9.97
C MET A 80 6.60 -0.22 -9.00
N ASP A 81 7.00 -1.40 -8.51
CA ASP A 81 6.27 -2.13 -7.48
C ASP A 81 6.16 -1.31 -6.18
N LEU A 82 7.26 -0.71 -5.71
CA LEU A 82 7.24 0.15 -4.53
C LEU A 82 6.36 1.40 -4.75
N LEU A 83 6.42 1.99 -5.94
CA LEU A 83 5.54 3.11 -6.30
C LEU A 83 4.06 2.69 -6.27
N ALA A 84 3.71 1.53 -6.85
CA ALA A 84 2.35 0.99 -6.83
C ALA A 84 1.88 0.75 -5.39
N GLN A 85 2.71 0.20 -4.52
CA GLN A 85 2.41 0.02 -3.09
C GLN A 85 2.15 1.35 -2.37
N LEU A 86 2.99 2.37 -2.62
CA LEU A 86 2.82 3.70 -2.01
C LEU A 86 1.52 4.38 -2.47
N VAL A 87 1.24 4.33 -3.77
CA VAL A 87 0.00 4.87 -4.34
C VAL A 87 -1.22 4.09 -3.86
N SER A 88 -1.11 2.76 -3.71
CA SER A 88 -2.16 1.93 -3.16
C SER A 88 -2.50 2.32 -1.73
N ARG A 89 -1.47 2.54 -0.90
CA ARG A 89 -1.63 3.00 0.48
C ARG A 89 -2.27 4.39 0.56
N TYR A 90 -1.89 5.29 -0.33
CA TYR A 90 -2.45 6.65 -0.37
C TYR A 90 -3.91 6.66 -0.81
N LEU A 91 -4.26 5.92 -1.87
CA LEU A 91 -5.62 5.84 -2.40
C LEU A 91 -6.56 4.97 -1.57
N GLY A 92 -6.03 4.12 -0.68
CA GLY A 92 -6.81 3.09 0.02
C GLY A 92 -7.43 2.06 -0.93
N ALA A 93 -6.85 1.90 -2.13
CA ALA A 93 -7.32 1.00 -3.17
C ALA A 93 -6.16 0.17 -3.70
N MET A 94 -6.43 -1.06 -4.15
CA MET A 94 -5.39 -1.92 -4.72
C MET A 94 -4.86 -1.31 -6.01
N VAL A 95 -3.54 -1.18 -6.12
CA VAL A 95 -2.87 -0.69 -7.33
C VAL A 95 -1.95 -1.80 -7.84
N GLU A 96 -2.21 -2.24 -9.07
CA GLU A 96 -1.41 -3.26 -9.76
C GLU A 96 -0.43 -2.59 -10.71
N ASP A 97 0.85 -2.95 -10.63
CA ASP A 97 1.83 -2.49 -11.61
C ASP A 97 1.66 -3.23 -12.95
N LYS A 98 1.32 -2.46 -13.99
CA LYS A 98 1.24 -2.91 -15.40
C LYS A 98 2.10 -2.02 -16.31
N THR A 99 3.09 -1.36 -15.74
CA THR A 99 4.00 -0.51 -16.51
C THR A 99 4.94 -1.34 -17.37
N GLY A 100 5.31 -2.54 -16.91
CA GLY A 100 6.29 -3.41 -17.57
C GLY A 100 7.70 -2.81 -17.56
N ILE A 101 7.99 -1.93 -16.60
CA ILE A 101 9.26 -1.24 -16.47
C ILE A 101 10.04 -1.88 -15.34
N ASP A 102 10.99 -2.76 -15.70
CA ASP A 102 11.91 -3.38 -14.77
C ASP A 102 13.12 -2.48 -14.48
N GLY A 103 13.45 -2.32 -13.20
CA GLY A 103 14.61 -1.57 -12.74
C GLY A 103 14.32 -0.69 -11.54
N VAL A 104 15.33 0.09 -11.16
CA VAL A 104 15.23 1.11 -10.11
C VAL A 104 15.33 2.49 -10.73
N TYR A 105 14.44 3.37 -10.31
CA TYR A 105 14.32 4.70 -10.85
C TYR A 105 14.34 5.73 -9.72
N THR A 106 14.84 6.90 -10.08
CA THR A 106 14.75 8.08 -9.22
C THR A 106 13.62 8.96 -9.73
N PHE A 107 12.75 9.35 -8.81
CA PHE A 107 11.61 10.20 -9.11
C PHE A 107 11.22 11.07 -7.92
N ASP A 108 10.75 12.27 -8.26
CA ASP A 108 10.19 13.22 -7.32
C ASP A 108 8.78 13.53 -7.79
N LEU A 109 7.79 13.23 -6.96
CA LEU A 109 6.38 13.44 -7.24
C LEU A 109 5.80 14.38 -6.19
N ARG A 110 5.04 15.38 -6.64
CA ARG A 110 4.39 16.37 -5.78
C ARG A 110 2.94 16.52 -6.22
N TRP A 111 1.99 16.34 -5.31
CA TRP A 111 0.57 16.40 -5.62
C TRP A 111 -0.27 16.85 -4.41
N SER A 112 -1.56 17.10 -4.61
CA SER A 112 -2.50 17.38 -3.52
C SER A 112 -3.86 16.74 -3.80
N ASP A 113 -4.63 16.43 -2.75
CA ASP A 113 -6.01 15.91 -2.89
C ASP A 113 -6.99 16.96 -3.42
N GLN A 114 -6.73 18.23 -3.10
CA GLN A 114 -7.66 19.32 -3.38
C GLN A 114 -7.50 19.92 -4.80
N GLY A 115 -6.38 19.61 -5.47
CA GLY A 115 -6.01 20.20 -6.75
C GLY A 115 -5.73 21.71 -6.66
N PRO A 116 -5.48 22.38 -7.80
CA PRO A 116 -5.20 23.80 -7.82
C PRO A 116 -6.46 24.61 -7.50
N LYS A 117 -6.44 25.42 -6.44
CA LYS A 117 -7.55 26.34 -6.11
C LYS A 117 -7.30 27.73 -6.67
N PRO A 118 -8.36 28.45 -7.07
CA PRO A 118 -8.23 29.85 -7.45
C PRO A 118 -7.73 30.68 -6.26
N GLY A 119 -6.56 31.30 -6.42
CA GLY A 119 -5.87 32.06 -5.37
C GLY A 119 -4.62 31.39 -4.79
N ASP A 120 -4.32 30.13 -5.16
CA ASP A 120 -3.03 29.54 -4.84
C ASP A 120 -1.90 30.16 -5.69
N VAL A 121 -0.82 30.56 -5.01
CA VAL A 121 0.42 31.04 -5.66
C VAL A 121 1.14 29.95 -6.46
N GLU A 122 0.88 28.68 -6.15
CA GLU A 122 1.47 27.53 -6.82
C GLU A 122 0.39 26.50 -7.12
N ALA A 123 0.08 26.31 -8.40
CA ALA A 123 -0.90 25.34 -8.85
C ALA A 123 -0.34 23.92 -8.67
N VAL A 124 -0.76 23.23 -7.62
CA VAL A 124 -0.35 21.85 -7.34
C VAL A 124 -1.36 20.88 -7.98
N PRO A 125 -0.93 20.01 -8.91
CA PRO A 125 -1.81 19.06 -9.56
C PRO A 125 -2.34 17.98 -8.61
N THR A 126 -3.39 17.29 -9.03
CA THR A 126 -3.86 16.08 -8.33
C THR A 126 -2.93 14.90 -8.63
N LEU A 127 -2.99 13.82 -7.86
CA LEU A 127 -2.19 12.62 -8.12
C LEU A 127 -2.39 12.08 -9.56
N PHE A 128 -3.62 12.13 -10.05
CA PHE A 128 -4.00 11.64 -11.39
C PHE A 128 -3.40 12.47 -12.52
N ASP A 129 -3.09 13.75 -12.28
CA ASP A 129 -2.44 14.64 -13.22
C ASP A 129 -0.91 14.63 -13.03
N ALA A 130 -0.43 14.61 -11.79
CA ALA A 130 0.98 14.62 -11.44
C ALA A 130 1.73 13.40 -11.99
N LEU A 131 1.15 12.20 -11.88
CA LEU A 131 1.75 10.97 -12.40
C LEU A 131 2.06 11.02 -13.91
N PRO A 132 1.09 11.36 -14.80
CA PRO A 132 1.35 11.37 -16.23
C PRO A 132 2.20 12.56 -16.67
N GLU A 133 2.19 13.68 -15.94
CA GLU A 133 3.02 14.83 -16.26
C GLU A 133 4.48 14.63 -15.85
N THR A 134 4.69 14.10 -14.64
CA THR A 134 6.01 13.97 -14.01
C THR A 134 6.71 12.69 -14.42
N LEU A 135 6.04 11.54 -14.26
CA LEU A 135 6.62 10.22 -14.50
C LEU A 135 6.25 9.66 -15.87
N GLY A 136 5.21 10.21 -16.49
CA GLY A 136 4.65 9.62 -17.69
C GLY A 136 3.92 8.30 -17.39
N LEU A 137 3.39 8.15 -16.17
CA LEU A 137 2.60 7.00 -15.74
C LEU A 137 1.16 7.43 -15.51
N ARG A 138 0.20 6.54 -15.69
CA ARG A 138 -1.22 6.84 -15.46
C ARG A 138 -1.86 5.74 -14.64
N LEU A 139 -2.78 6.14 -13.77
CA LEU A 139 -3.68 5.23 -13.07
C LEU A 139 -4.92 4.98 -13.93
N GLN A 140 -5.15 3.73 -14.27
CA GLN A 140 -6.33 3.29 -15.01
C GLN A 140 -7.25 2.51 -14.07
N PRO A 141 -8.51 2.92 -13.86
CA PRO A 141 -9.45 2.18 -13.02
C PRO A 141 -9.67 0.77 -13.59
N GLN A 142 -9.50 -0.24 -12.74
CA GLN A 142 -9.52 -1.65 -13.10
C GLN A 142 -10.15 -2.46 -11.96
N LYS A 143 -10.85 -3.56 -12.29
CA LYS A 143 -11.19 -4.59 -11.29
C LYS A 143 -9.96 -5.45 -11.04
N VAL A 144 -9.41 -5.37 -9.84
CA VAL A 144 -8.19 -6.11 -9.46
C VAL A 144 -8.60 -7.28 -8.58
N ALA A 145 -8.06 -8.47 -8.85
CA ALA A 145 -8.27 -9.65 -8.01
C ALA A 145 -7.38 -9.51 -6.77
N ALA A 146 -7.99 -9.19 -5.63
CA ALA A 146 -7.29 -9.07 -4.36
C ALA A 146 -7.51 -10.34 -3.53
N GLU A 147 -6.45 -10.92 -2.97
CA GLU A 147 -6.59 -11.84 -1.84
C GLU A 147 -6.92 -11.02 -0.59
N VAL A 148 -8.13 -11.19 -0.07
CA VAL A 148 -8.55 -10.55 1.18
C VAL A 148 -8.43 -11.57 2.28
N VAL A 149 -7.65 -11.24 3.31
CA VAL A 149 -7.63 -11.98 4.58
C VAL A 149 -8.72 -11.36 5.45
N VAL A 150 -9.85 -12.04 5.56
CA VAL A 150 -10.94 -11.58 6.44
C VAL A 150 -10.78 -12.27 7.79
N ASP A 151 -10.52 -11.47 8.82
CA ASP A 151 -10.60 -11.91 10.20
C ASP A 151 -12.08 -11.93 10.63
N HIS A 152 -12.66 -13.12 10.76
CA HIS A 152 -14.02 -13.26 11.27
C HIS A 152 -13.99 -13.21 12.79
N MET A 153 -14.15 -12.02 13.37
CA MET A 153 -14.56 -11.91 14.77
C MET A 153 -16.06 -12.23 14.83
N GLU A 154 -16.43 -13.39 15.40
CA GLU A 154 -17.82 -13.71 15.73
C GLU A 154 -18.40 -12.56 16.57
N ARG A 155 -19.17 -11.68 15.94
CA ARG A 155 -20.01 -10.73 16.63
C ARG A 155 -21.20 -11.51 17.14
N VAL A 156 -21.06 -12.18 18.28
CA VAL A 156 -22.20 -12.75 18.98
C VAL A 156 -23.12 -11.58 19.37
N PRO A 157 -24.34 -11.45 18.83
CA PRO A 157 -25.32 -10.60 19.46
C PRO A 157 -25.75 -11.34 20.72
N THR A 158 -25.20 -10.98 21.88
CA THR A 158 -25.82 -11.38 23.14
C THR A 158 -27.05 -10.49 23.32
N GLU A 159 -28.21 -10.98 22.85
CA GLU A 159 -29.47 -10.68 23.51
C GLU A 159 -29.46 -11.39 24.87
N ASN A 160 -29.49 -10.61 25.95
CA ASN A 160 -30.37 -10.74 27.11
C ASN A 160 -29.95 -9.75 28.21
#